data_AF-A0A1M4XNZ0-F1
#
_entry.id   AF-A0A1M4XNZ0-F1
#
_cell.length_a   1.000
_cell.length_b   1.000
_cell.length_c   1.000
_cell.angle_alpha   90.00
_cell.angle_beta   90.00
_cell.angle_gamma   90.00
#
_symmetry.space_group_name_H-M   'P 1'
#
loop_
_entity.id
_entity.type
_entity.pdbx_description
1 polymer ?
#
loop_
_entity_poly.entity_id
_entity_poly.type
_entity_poly.pdbx_seq_one_letter_code
_entity_poly.pdbx_strand_id
1 'polypeptide(L)'
;MKNKERILLKEDEILQEKRIDEAKEVALYINEKVIPQILELGIQPSNEVIIDVLKEARITTELYNEMVEKDISKFDSRAVKSNLRAKANKVLENTKVYFERAKYDIRGQNQYLRYLDIQDGVCILSEEGIESIKEGCRYYLESEDEIRAYKAHKKVVEALNEFFNGRIPMLWQTLFDVKNGEFIINPNANYKYILGNGSN
;
A
#
# COMPACT_ATOMS: atom_id res chain seq x y z
N MET A 1 6.63 11.46 -25.49
CA MET A 1 5.63 12.07 -24.57
C MET A 1 6.30 13.24 -23.88
N LYS A 2 5.72 14.45 -23.90
CA LYS A 2 6.27 15.58 -23.12
C LYS A 2 6.07 15.25 -21.65
N ASN A 3 7.14 15.33 -20.84
CA ASN A 3 7.01 15.26 -19.38
C ASN A 3 6.06 16.38 -18.95
N LYS A 4 4.88 16.02 -18.45
CA LYS A 4 3.91 16.96 -17.90
C LYS A 4 4.53 17.54 -16.62
N GLU A 5 4.66 18.86 -16.55
CA GLU A 5 5.19 19.52 -15.37
C GLU A 5 4.31 19.18 -14.15
N ARG A 6 4.94 18.85 -13.02
CA ARG A 6 4.26 18.64 -11.74
C ARG A 6 4.98 19.40 -10.63
N ILE A 7 4.24 19.96 -9.69
CA ILE A 7 4.78 20.68 -8.53
C ILE A 7 4.35 19.96 -7.26
N LEU A 8 5.31 19.51 -6.44
CA LEU A 8 5.05 18.96 -5.12
C LEU A 8 4.62 20.08 -4.17
N LEU A 9 3.44 19.96 -3.57
CA LEU A 9 2.92 20.91 -2.58
C LEU A 9 3.27 20.50 -1.16
N LYS A 10 3.07 19.22 -0.84
CA LYS A 10 3.33 18.65 0.48
C LYS A 10 3.54 17.15 0.42
N GLU A 11 4.22 16.66 1.44
CA GLU A 11 4.42 15.25 1.76
C GLU A 11 3.86 15.03 3.17
N ASP A 12 3.00 14.01 3.32
CA ASP A 12 2.43 13.65 4.62
C ASP A 12 3.27 12.54 5.26
N GLU A 13 4.36 12.95 5.92
CA GLU A 13 5.33 12.03 6.55
C GLU A 13 4.68 11.17 7.65
N ILE A 14 3.75 11.73 8.42
CA ILE A 14 3.04 11.00 9.49
C ILE A 14 2.16 9.90 8.88
N LEU A 15 1.39 10.24 7.83
CA LEU A 15 0.58 9.24 7.13
C LEU A 15 1.44 8.19 6.44
N GLN A 16 2.59 8.59 5.88
CA GLN A 16 3.55 7.69 5.27
C GLN A 16 4.09 6.68 6.29
N GLU A 17 4.61 7.13 7.43
CA GLU A 17 5.12 6.26 8.50
C GLU A 17 4.04 5.28 8.96
N LYS A 18 2.84 5.79 9.24
CA LYS A 18 1.70 4.97 9.64
C LYS A 18 1.38 3.88 8.61
N ARG A 19 1.33 4.21 7.31
CA ARG A 19 1.02 3.23 6.25
C ARG A 19 2.12 2.20 6.06
N ILE A 20 3.37 2.60 6.21
CA ILE A 20 4.52 1.68 6.18
C ILE A 20 4.41 0.68 7.34
N ASP A 21 4.10 1.15 8.54
CA ASP A 21 3.99 0.29 9.71
C ASP A 21 2.77 -0.64 9.62
N GLU A 22 1.61 -0.15 9.17
CA GLU A 22 0.45 -1.01 8.89
C GLU A 22 0.78 -2.10 7.84
N ALA A 23 1.57 -1.78 6.81
CA ALA A 23 1.99 -2.78 5.83
C ALA A 23 2.96 -3.81 6.43
N LYS A 24 3.88 -3.40 7.31
CA LYS A 24 4.76 -4.32 8.04
C LYS A 24 3.98 -5.23 8.98
N GLU A 25 2.96 -4.72 9.67
CA GLU A 25 2.07 -5.51 10.52
C GLU A 25 1.37 -6.62 9.72
N VAL A 26 0.87 -6.31 8.52
CA VAL A 26 0.30 -7.32 7.62
C VAL A 26 1.33 -8.37 7.22
N ALA A 27 2.56 -7.96 6.86
CA ALA A 27 3.63 -8.89 6.52
C ALA A 27 3.96 -9.83 7.69
N LEU A 28 4.07 -9.28 8.91
CA LEU A 28 4.29 -10.05 10.13
C LEU A 28 3.15 -11.04 10.38
N TYR A 29 1.90 -10.60 10.25
CA TYR A 29 0.74 -11.47 10.40
C TYR A 29 0.77 -12.65 9.42
N ILE A 30 1.09 -12.37 8.14
CA ILE A 30 1.22 -13.41 7.11
C ILE A 30 2.32 -14.42 7.50
N ASN A 31 3.47 -13.93 7.95
CA ASN A 31 4.57 -14.78 8.41
C ASN A 31 4.20 -15.66 9.61
N GLU A 32 3.44 -15.12 10.57
CA GLU A 32 3.09 -15.84 11.80
C GLU A 32 1.91 -16.80 11.64
N LYS A 33 0.94 -16.45 10.79
CA LYS A 33 -0.37 -17.14 10.75
C LYS A 33 -0.64 -17.87 9.45
N VAL A 34 -0.16 -17.36 8.32
CA VAL A 34 -0.53 -17.87 6.99
C VAL A 34 0.56 -18.78 6.43
N ILE A 35 1.81 -18.33 6.40
CA ILE A 35 2.94 -19.10 5.87
C ILE A 35 3.10 -20.47 6.57
N PRO A 36 3.02 -20.59 7.90
CA PRO A 36 3.16 -21.89 8.56
C PRO A 36 2.10 -22.90 8.11
N GLN A 37 0.88 -22.42 7.83
CA GLN A 37 -0.23 -23.26 7.36
C GLN A 37 -0.04 -23.70 5.90
N ILE A 38 0.53 -22.85 5.05
CA ILE A 38 0.92 -23.23 3.68
C ILE A 38 2.03 -24.29 3.71
N LEU A 39 3.03 -24.12 4.58
CA LEU A 39 4.12 -25.06 4.75
C LEU A 39 3.65 -26.42 5.31
N GLU A 40 2.63 -26.44 6.16
CA GLU A 40 2.01 -27.67 6.66
C GLU A 40 1.37 -28.50 5.52
N LEU A 41 0.91 -27.84 4.46
CA LEU A 41 0.45 -28.50 3.23
C LEU A 41 1.60 -28.98 2.33
N GLY A 42 2.85 -28.67 2.66
CA GLY A 42 4.02 -28.98 1.84
C GLY A 42 4.18 -28.07 0.62
N ILE A 43 3.43 -26.97 0.55
CA ILE A 43 3.47 -26.00 -0.56
C ILE A 43 4.53 -24.93 -0.25
N GLN A 44 5.29 -24.52 -1.27
CA GLN A 44 6.23 -23.40 -1.13
C GLN A 44 5.47 -22.07 -1.16
N PRO A 45 5.69 -21.16 -0.18
CA PRO A 45 5.07 -19.85 -0.21
C PRO A 45 5.52 -19.03 -1.42
N SER A 46 4.57 -18.35 -2.06
CA SER A 46 4.80 -17.41 -3.14
C SER A 46 3.74 -16.30 -3.09
N ASN A 47 3.97 -15.18 -3.79
CA ASN A 47 2.98 -14.11 -3.88
C ASN A 47 1.62 -14.62 -4.35
N GLU A 48 1.60 -15.49 -5.35
CA GLU A 48 0.37 -16.07 -5.90
C GLU A 48 -0.36 -16.92 -4.85
N VAL A 49 0.36 -17.82 -4.17
CA VAL A 49 -0.23 -18.69 -3.13
C VAL A 49 -0.77 -17.87 -1.98
N ILE A 50 -0.02 -16.88 -1.50
CA ILE A 50 -0.43 -16.02 -0.38
C ILE A 50 -1.69 -15.21 -0.74
N ILE A 51 -1.73 -14.64 -1.94
CA ILE A 51 -2.91 -13.91 -2.42
C ILE A 51 -4.11 -14.85 -2.60
N ASP A 52 -3.88 -16.06 -3.11
CA ASP A 52 -4.92 -17.07 -3.30
C ASP A 52 -5.54 -17.51 -1.97
N VAL A 53 -4.73 -17.86 -0.96
CA VAL A 53 -5.25 -18.30 0.35
C VAL A 53 -6.01 -17.19 1.09
N LEU A 54 -5.60 -15.93 0.93
CA LEU A 54 -6.30 -14.77 1.50
C LEU A 54 -7.58 -14.41 0.72
N LYS A 55 -7.89 -15.12 -0.37
CA LYS A 55 -9.11 -14.99 -1.16
C LYS A 55 -10.00 -16.23 -1.03
N GLU A 56 -9.72 -17.27 -1.82
CA GLU A 56 -10.56 -18.48 -1.94
C GLU A 56 -9.77 -19.78 -1.78
N ALA A 57 -8.44 -19.69 -1.68
CA ALA A 57 -7.51 -20.81 -1.61
C ALA A 57 -7.71 -21.84 -2.75
N ARG A 58 -8.08 -21.39 -3.96
CA ARG A 58 -8.44 -22.29 -5.07
C ARG A 58 -7.18 -22.93 -5.65
N ILE A 59 -6.21 -22.11 -6.01
CA ILE A 59 -4.92 -22.56 -6.59
C ILE A 59 -4.19 -23.43 -5.57
N THR A 60 -4.16 -23.01 -4.31
CA THR A 60 -3.54 -23.74 -3.20
C THR A 60 -4.19 -25.10 -2.99
N THR A 61 -5.53 -25.18 -3.09
CA THR A 61 -6.26 -26.45 -3.02
C THR A 61 -5.90 -27.37 -4.19
N GLU A 62 -5.84 -26.82 -5.41
CA GLU A 62 -5.47 -27.57 -6.62
C GLU A 62 -4.06 -28.16 -6.49
N LEU A 63 -3.06 -27.32 -6.13
CA LEU A 63 -1.68 -27.74 -5.91
C LEU A 63 -1.56 -28.85 -4.85
N TYR A 64 -2.23 -28.69 -3.72
CA TYR A 64 -2.20 -29.70 -2.66
C TYR A 64 -2.80 -31.03 -3.12
N ASN A 65 -3.96 -30.99 -3.79
CA ASN A 65 -4.61 -32.20 -4.29
C ASN A 65 -3.76 -32.93 -5.34
N GLU A 66 -3.09 -32.19 -6.23
CA GLU A 66 -2.16 -32.78 -7.19
C GLU A 66 -0.98 -33.49 -6.51
N MET A 67 -0.39 -32.88 -5.49
CA MET A 67 0.67 -33.49 -4.68
C MET A 67 0.19 -34.78 -4.00
N VAL A 68 -0.99 -34.73 -3.37
CA VAL A 68 -1.61 -35.88 -2.70
C VAL A 68 -1.89 -37.01 -3.68
N GLU A 69 -2.47 -36.72 -4.85
CA GLU A 69 -2.75 -37.75 -5.86
C GLU A 69 -1.47 -38.37 -6.41
N LYS A 70 -0.44 -37.56 -6.65
CA LYS A 70 0.87 -38.05 -7.08
C LYS A 70 1.46 -39.01 -6.06
N ASP A 71 1.40 -38.69 -4.77
CA ASP A 71 1.95 -39.55 -3.72
C ASP A 71 1.11 -40.82 -3.48
N ILE A 72 -0.21 -40.70 -3.51
CA ILE A 72 -1.12 -41.83 -3.31
C ILE A 72 -1.10 -42.78 -4.50
N SER A 73 -0.80 -42.29 -5.71
CA SER A 73 -0.71 -43.14 -6.92
C SER A 73 0.33 -44.26 -6.80
N LYS A 74 1.36 -44.06 -5.96
CA LYS A 74 2.50 -44.98 -5.74
C LYS A 74 2.13 -46.25 -4.97
N PHE A 75 0.95 -46.30 -4.35
CA PHE A 75 0.46 -47.47 -3.65
C PHE A 75 -0.38 -48.34 -4.58
N ASP A 76 -0.46 -49.65 -4.38
CA ASP A 76 -1.34 -50.51 -5.20
C ASP A 76 -2.71 -50.72 -4.56
N SER A 77 -2.76 -50.76 -3.22
CA SER A 77 -3.99 -51.05 -2.47
C SER A 77 -5.00 -49.91 -2.52
N ARG A 78 -6.17 -50.15 -3.12
CA ARG A 78 -7.30 -49.20 -3.14
C ARG A 78 -7.74 -48.76 -1.74
N ALA A 79 -7.70 -49.67 -0.76
CA ALA A 79 -8.06 -49.35 0.62
C ALA A 79 -7.06 -48.37 1.26
N VAL A 80 -5.76 -48.56 1.02
CA VAL A 80 -4.71 -47.63 1.48
C VAL A 80 -4.88 -46.27 0.82
N LYS A 81 -5.12 -46.22 -0.49
CA LYS A 81 -5.36 -44.95 -1.21
C LYS A 81 -6.54 -44.17 -0.62
N SER A 82 -7.65 -44.85 -0.37
CA SER A 82 -8.85 -44.22 0.21
C SER A 82 -8.57 -43.64 1.60
N ASN A 83 -7.88 -44.39 2.46
CA ASN A 83 -7.53 -43.93 3.80
C ASN A 83 -6.59 -42.70 3.76
N LEU A 84 -5.57 -42.71 2.91
CA LEU A 84 -4.65 -41.60 2.75
C LEU A 84 -5.34 -40.34 2.22
N ARG A 85 -6.24 -40.47 1.23
CA ARG A 85 -7.05 -39.34 0.74
C ARG A 85 -7.92 -38.75 1.83
N ALA A 86 -8.60 -39.59 2.62
CA ALA A 86 -9.44 -39.12 3.71
C ALA A 86 -8.62 -38.34 4.76
N LYS A 87 -7.41 -38.79 5.08
CA LYS A 87 -6.48 -38.05 5.97
C LYS A 87 -6.03 -36.73 5.35
N ALA A 88 -5.65 -36.74 4.08
CA ALA A 88 -5.21 -35.54 3.38
C ALA A 88 -6.32 -34.48 3.29
N ASN A 89 -7.55 -34.91 3.01
CA ASN A 89 -8.73 -34.03 2.99
C ASN A 89 -8.99 -33.39 4.35
N LYS A 90 -8.82 -34.14 5.44
CA LYS A 90 -8.97 -33.60 6.80
C LYS A 90 -7.93 -32.52 7.10
N VAL A 91 -6.68 -32.71 6.66
CA VAL A 91 -5.62 -31.68 6.80
C VAL A 91 -6.01 -30.42 6.02
N LEU A 92 -6.46 -30.57 4.76
CA LEU A 92 -6.89 -29.45 3.93
C LEU A 92 -8.09 -28.70 4.54
N GLU A 93 -9.11 -29.42 5.02
CA GLU A 93 -10.29 -28.82 5.67
C GLU A 93 -9.90 -28.00 6.90
N ASN A 94 -9.05 -28.55 7.77
CA ASN A 94 -8.54 -27.83 8.93
C ASN A 94 -7.77 -26.56 8.51
N THR A 95 -6.91 -26.67 7.50
CA THR A 95 -6.11 -25.56 7.01
C THR A 95 -6.98 -24.45 6.40
N LYS A 96 -8.04 -24.82 5.67
CA LYS A 96 -9.00 -23.84 5.11
C LYS A 96 -9.70 -23.01 6.19
N VAL A 97 -9.99 -23.60 7.35
CA VAL A 97 -10.54 -22.85 8.49
C VAL A 97 -9.56 -21.76 8.96
N TYR A 98 -8.26 -22.05 8.98
CA TYR A 98 -7.24 -21.05 9.28
C TYR A 98 -7.15 -19.97 8.20
N PHE A 99 -7.22 -20.33 6.92
CA PHE A 99 -7.21 -19.35 5.83
C PHE A 99 -8.42 -18.41 5.86
N GLU A 100 -9.63 -18.92 6.10
CA GLU A 100 -10.82 -18.08 6.25
C GLU A 100 -10.72 -17.14 7.45
N ARG A 101 -10.16 -17.62 8.57
CA ARG A 101 -9.88 -16.77 9.73
C ARG A 101 -8.86 -15.68 9.41
N ALA A 102 -7.76 -16.05 8.74
CA ALA A 102 -6.72 -15.12 8.34
C ALA A 102 -7.26 -14.01 7.43
N LYS A 103 -8.05 -14.40 6.42
CA LYS A 103 -8.76 -13.48 5.51
C LYS A 103 -9.69 -12.53 6.26
N TYR A 104 -10.39 -13.02 7.28
CA TYR A 104 -11.25 -12.17 8.11
C TYR A 104 -10.44 -11.16 8.92
N ASP A 105 -9.37 -11.61 9.59
CA ASP A 105 -8.53 -10.79 10.47
C ASP A 105 -7.89 -9.61 9.72
N ILE A 106 -7.49 -9.80 8.45
CA ILE A 106 -6.83 -8.75 7.66
C ILE A 106 -7.77 -8.00 6.69
N ARG A 107 -9.09 -8.24 6.73
CA ARG A 107 -10.04 -7.71 5.72
C ARG A 107 -9.96 -6.19 5.53
N GLY A 108 -9.69 -5.43 6.60
CA GLY A 108 -9.54 -3.96 6.56
C GLY A 108 -8.17 -3.47 6.06
N GLN A 109 -7.25 -4.39 5.80
CA GLN A 109 -5.85 -4.13 5.47
C GLN A 109 -5.44 -4.76 4.12
N ASN A 110 -6.39 -5.32 3.37
CA ASN A 110 -6.16 -5.95 2.06
C ASN A 110 -5.44 -5.05 1.05
N GLN A 111 -5.60 -3.73 1.17
CA GLN A 111 -4.90 -2.77 0.32
C GLN A 111 -3.37 -2.86 0.42
N TYR A 112 -2.84 -3.36 1.53
CA TYR A 112 -1.39 -3.45 1.76
C TYR A 112 -0.75 -4.65 1.08
N LEU A 113 -1.52 -5.68 0.72
CA LEU A 113 -1.01 -6.88 0.05
C LEU A 113 -0.26 -6.58 -1.25
N ARG A 114 -0.61 -5.48 -1.95
CA ARG A 114 0.05 -5.08 -3.20
C ARG A 114 1.47 -4.52 -3.02
N TYR A 115 1.87 -4.23 -1.79
CA TYR A 115 3.20 -3.69 -1.47
C TYR A 115 4.14 -4.78 -0.93
N LEU A 116 3.59 -5.96 -0.67
CA LEU A 116 4.33 -7.07 -0.07
C LEU A 116 4.92 -7.95 -1.17
N ASP A 117 6.00 -8.63 -0.81
CA ASP A 117 6.67 -9.61 -1.64
C ASP A 117 7.06 -10.83 -0.80
N ILE A 118 7.17 -12.00 -1.43
CA ILE A 118 7.65 -13.22 -0.80
C ILE A 118 9.09 -13.46 -1.26
N GLN A 119 10.02 -13.35 -0.31
CA GLN A 119 11.44 -13.62 -0.52
C GLN A 119 11.90 -14.71 0.43
N ASP A 120 12.51 -15.75 -0.12
CA ASP A 120 12.98 -16.92 0.64
C ASP A 120 11.92 -17.53 1.56
N GLY A 121 10.65 -17.53 1.12
CA GLY A 121 9.52 -18.08 1.87
C GLY A 121 8.99 -17.17 2.98
N VAL A 122 9.47 -15.93 3.08
CA VAL A 122 9.06 -14.93 4.06
C VAL A 122 8.37 -13.76 3.37
N CYS A 123 7.27 -13.30 3.94
CA CYS A 123 6.56 -12.11 3.52
C CYS A 123 7.26 -10.86 4.05
N ILE A 124 7.65 -9.96 3.14
CA ILE A 124 8.30 -8.70 3.46
C ILE A 124 7.59 -7.54 2.78
N LEU A 125 7.77 -6.34 3.34
CA LEU A 125 7.43 -5.12 2.64
C LEU A 125 8.53 -4.83 1.60
N SER A 126 8.17 -4.82 0.32
CA SER A 126 9.13 -4.60 -0.77
C SER A 126 9.61 -3.15 -0.85
N GLU A 127 10.80 -2.94 -1.42
CA GLU A 127 11.31 -1.59 -1.68
C GLU A 127 10.39 -0.79 -2.61
N GLU A 128 9.89 -1.42 -3.68
CA GLU A 128 8.90 -0.82 -4.58
C GLU A 128 7.59 -0.48 -3.85
N GLY A 129 7.17 -1.32 -2.92
CA GLY A 129 6.04 -1.07 -2.04
C GLY A 129 6.23 0.15 -1.15
N ILE A 130 7.43 0.30 -0.55
CA ILE A 130 7.78 1.48 0.25
C ILE A 130 7.72 2.75 -0.60
N GLU A 131 8.34 2.74 -1.78
CA GLU A 131 8.33 3.90 -2.68
C GLU A 131 6.91 4.23 -3.18
N SER A 132 6.09 3.21 -3.43
CA SER A 132 4.69 3.39 -3.80
C SER A 132 3.86 4.02 -2.68
N ILE A 133 4.10 3.62 -1.42
CA ILE A 133 3.44 4.23 -0.26
C ILE A 133 3.88 5.69 -0.11
N LYS A 134 5.19 5.97 -0.22
CA LYS A 134 5.74 7.33 -0.18
C LYS A 134 5.11 8.23 -1.24
N GLU A 135 5.10 7.77 -2.49
CA GLU A 135 4.52 8.54 -3.59
C GLU A 135 3.00 8.74 -3.41
N GLY A 136 2.29 7.74 -2.88
CA GLY A 136 0.87 7.85 -2.53
C GLY A 136 0.55 8.77 -1.34
N CYS A 137 1.58 9.27 -0.64
CA CYS A 137 1.49 10.27 0.43
C CYS A 137 1.97 11.66 0.01
N ARG A 138 2.34 11.83 -1.26
CA ARG A 138 2.70 13.12 -1.85
C ARG A 138 1.53 13.75 -2.59
N TYR A 139 1.45 15.06 -2.50
CA TYR A 139 0.39 15.85 -3.13
C TYR A 139 1.00 16.76 -4.19
N TYR A 140 0.60 16.54 -5.43
CA TYR A 140 1.11 17.29 -6.59
C TYR A 140 0.03 18.19 -7.20
N LEU A 141 0.47 19.33 -7.74
CA LEU A 141 -0.27 20.04 -8.78
C LEU A 141 0.13 19.50 -10.14
N GLU A 142 -0.86 19.13 -10.94
CA GLU A 142 -0.66 18.56 -12.28
C GLU A 142 -1.46 19.29 -13.38
N SER A 143 -2.41 20.16 -13.00
CA SER A 143 -3.14 21.00 -13.95
C SER A 143 -2.28 22.18 -14.37
N GLU A 144 -2.19 22.45 -15.67
CA GLU A 144 -1.46 23.62 -16.19
C GLU A 144 -1.99 24.93 -15.59
N ASP A 145 -3.30 25.03 -15.38
CA ASP A 145 -3.92 26.22 -14.78
C ASP A 145 -3.56 26.37 -13.31
N GLU A 146 -3.60 25.28 -12.54
CA GLU A 146 -3.23 25.30 -11.13
C GLU A 146 -1.73 25.59 -10.96
N ILE A 147 -0.88 25.02 -11.82
CA ILE A 147 0.56 25.30 -11.86
C ILE A 147 0.81 26.77 -12.19
N ARG A 148 0.09 27.35 -13.16
CA ARG A 148 0.18 28.79 -13.48
C ARG A 148 -0.23 29.66 -12.29
N ALA A 149 -1.35 29.34 -11.64
CA ALA A 149 -1.82 30.06 -10.46
C ALA A 149 -0.83 29.94 -9.29
N TYR A 150 -0.26 28.75 -9.06
CA TYR A 150 0.78 28.53 -8.07
C TYR A 150 2.04 29.36 -8.36
N LYS A 151 2.53 29.36 -9.61
CA LYS A 151 3.69 30.16 -10.01
C LYS A 151 3.45 31.67 -9.84
N ALA A 152 2.24 32.15 -10.13
CA ALA A 152 1.88 33.54 -9.89
C ALA A 152 1.86 33.88 -8.39
N HIS A 153 1.23 33.03 -7.57
CA HIS A 153 1.23 33.20 -6.12
C HIS A 153 2.65 33.19 -5.54
N LYS A 154 3.52 32.29 -6.02
CA LYS A 154 4.93 32.23 -5.63
C LYS A 154 5.66 33.54 -5.91
N LYS A 155 5.49 34.12 -7.09
CA LYS A 155 6.09 35.44 -7.43
C LYS A 155 5.62 36.56 -6.52
N VAL A 156 4.34 36.55 -6.13
CA VAL A 156 3.80 37.55 -5.19
C VAL A 156 4.46 37.39 -3.82
N VAL A 157 4.57 36.16 -3.32
CA VAL A 157 5.24 35.86 -2.04
C VAL A 157 6.71 36.30 -2.08
N GLU A 158 7.44 35.99 -3.16
CA GLU A 158 8.83 36.42 -3.36
C GLU A 158 8.95 37.95 -3.36
N ALA A 159 8.12 38.67 -4.11
CA ALA A 159 8.13 40.12 -4.16
C ALA A 159 7.79 40.77 -2.81
N LEU A 160 6.86 40.18 -2.04
CA LEU A 160 6.55 40.63 -0.69
C LEU A 160 7.75 40.42 0.25
N ASN A 161 8.40 39.26 0.19
CA ASN A 161 9.61 38.99 0.98
C ASN A 161 10.76 39.95 0.63
N GLU A 162 10.95 40.28 -0.65
CA GLU A 162 11.92 41.29 -1.09
C GLU A 162 11.56 42.69 -0.57
N PHE A 163 10.29 43.10 -0.68
CA PHE A 163 9.83 44.42 -0.25
C PHE A 163 9.99 44.63 1.26
N PHE A 164 9.67 43.61 2.05
CA PHE A 164 9.75 43.68 3.51
C PHE A 164 11.12 43.27 4.07
N ASN A 165 11.99 42.64 3.26
CA ASN A 165 13.32 42.18 3.64
C ASN A 165 13.33 41.38 4.96
N GLY A 166 12.40 40.43 5.10
CA GLY A 166 12.21 39.60 6.30
C GLY A 166 11.61 40.32 7.53
N ARG A 167 11.22 41.60 7.41
CA ARG A 167 10.58 42.39 8.47
C ARG A 167 9.09 42.57 8.20
N ILE A 168 8.33 41.50 8.36
CA ILE A 168 6.89 41.49 8.07
C ILE A 168 6.12 42.24 9.16
N PRO A 169 5.34 43.30 8.83
CA PRO A 169 4.50 43.98 9.80
C PRO A 169 3.45 43.03 10.37
N MET A 170 3.20 43.14 11.68
CA MET A 170 2.30 42.23 12.43
C MET A 170 0.89 42.13 11.81
N LEU A 171 0.37 43.21 11.22
CA LEU A 171 -0.94 43.24 10.55
C LEU A 171 -1.00 42.40 9.26
N TRP A 172 0.14 42.11 8.62
CA TRP A 172 0.17 41.30 7.39
C TRP A 172 0.19 39.81 7.68
N GLN A 173 0.58 39.41 8.89
CA GLN A 173 0.54 38.02 9.35
C GLN A 173 -0.90 37.49 9.50
N THR A 174 -1.91 38.37 9.53
CA THR A 174 -3.33 37.95 9.51
C THR A 174 -3.87 37.70 8.11
N LEU A 175 -3.13 38.10 7.06
CA LEU A 175 -3.56 38.00 5.67
C LEU A 175 -2.79 36.93 4.89
N PHE A 176 -1.57 36.58 5.34
CA PHE A 176 -0.70 35.62 4.68
C PHE A 176 -0.08 34.68 5.71
N ASP A 177 0.21 33.46 5.27
CA ASP A 177 0.99 32.54 6.08
C ASP A 177 2.43 33.03 6.18
N VAL A 178 2.96 33.05 7.42
CA VAL A 178 4.31 33.52 7.72
C VAL A 178 5.04 32.47 8.55
N LYS A 179 6.28 32.17 8.17
CA LYS A 179 7.17 31.26 8.91
C LYS A 179 8.55 31.88 8.98
N ASN A 180 9.13 31.92 10.19
CA ASN A 180 10.45 32.50 10.45
C ASN A 180 10.63 33.95 9.94
N GLY A 181 9.55 34.74 9.90
CA GLY A 181 9.60 36.13 9.42
C GLY A 181 9.51 36.30 7.90
N GLU A 182 9.21 35.24 7.15
CA GLU A 182 8.99 35.26 5.70
C GLU A 182 7.58 34.80 5.35
N PHE A 183 6.99 35.43 4.34
CA PHE A 183 5.75 34.97 3.73
C PHE A 183 6.02 33.62 3.07
N ILE A 184 5.11 32.67 3.28
CA ILE A 184 5.18 31.34 2.68
C ILE A 184 3.89 31.02 1.93
N ILE A 185 3.98 30.12 0.96
CA ILE A 185 2.80 29.58 0.30
C ILE A 185 2.18 28.52 1.23
N ASN A 186 0.88 28.63 1.49
CA ASN A 186 0.14 27.60 2.21
C ASN A 186 0.18 26.27 1.43
N PRO A 187 0.76 25.19 1.97
CA PRO A 187 0.80 23.90 1.27
C PRO A 187 -0.59 23.25 1.10
N ASN A 188 -1.61 23.75 1.82
CA ASN A 188 -3.01 23.34 1.71
C ASN A 188 -3.84 24.29 0.83
N ALA A 189 -3.23 25.28 0.16
CA ALA A 189 -3.94 26.17 -0.75
C ALA A 189 -4.59 25.36 -1.89
N ASN A 190 -5.89 25.56 -2.09
CA ASN A 190 -6.63 24.91 -3.16
C ASN A 190 -6.72 25.82 -4.39
N TYR A 191 -5.78 25.63 -5.32
CA TYR A 191 -5.67 26.43 -6.54
C TYR A 191 -6.84 26.22 -7.51
N LYS A 192 -7.58 25.11 -7.41
CA LYS A 192 -8.79 24.88 -8.20
C LYS A 192 -9.86 25.93 -7.93
N TYR A 193 -10.01 26.36 -6.67
CA TYR A 193 -10.99 27.38 -6.30
C TYR A 193 -10.52 28.80 -6.63
N ILE A 194 -9.20 29.05 -6.64
CA ILE A 194 -8.63 30.36 -7.00
C ILE A 194 -8.94 30.70 -8.48
N LEU A 195 -8.99 29.68 -9.34
CA LEU A 195 -9.35 29.82 -10.75
C LEU A 195 -10.87 29.99 -10.97
N GLY A 196 -11.69 29.81 -9.93
CA GLY A 196 -13.14 29.61 -10.02
C GLY A 196 -14.04 30.84 -9.98
N ASN A 197 -13.52 32.07 -9.94
CA ASN A 197 -14.32 33.31 -9.92
C ASN A 197 -13.96 34.30 -11.05
N GLY A 198 -13.69 33.76 -12.25
CA GLY A 198 -13.42 34.55 -13.46
C GLY A 198 -14.56 34.58 -14.49
N SER A 199 -15.79 34.22 -14.10
CA SER A 199 -16.98 34.34 -14.96
C SER A 199 -18.00 35.26 -14.30
N ASN A 200 -17.88 36.55 -14.60
CA ASN A 200 -18.98 37.52 -14.70
C ASN A 200 -18.54 38.62 -15.67
#